data_AF-A0A3M1T546-F1
#
_entry.id   AF-A0A3M1T546-F1
#
_cell.length_a   1.000
_cell.length_b   1.000
_cell.length_c   1.000
_cell.angle_alpha   90.00
_cell.angle_beta   90.00
_cell.angle_gamma   90.00
#
_symmetry.space_group_name_H-M   'P 1'
#
loop_
_entity.id
_entity.type
_entity.pdbx_description
1 polymer ?
#
loop_
_entity_poly.entity_id
_entity_poly.type
_entity_poly.pdbx_seq_one_letter_code
_entity_poly.pdbx_strand_id
1 'polypeptide(L)'
;MTRRPGLPIDEFFAPLPLLAVGVLALNDHVLKGSGLLPGWVTGKLSDLAGLFFFPLFLSALVGLVTRRPATRRRLVLACLFTGLGFALLQLSAPVAAAYLWVHRALFPFLGPLDVTQDATDLVALSMLPLAYLYGRRRLQRRQRRAEAPSAP
;
A
#
# COMPACT_ATOMS: atom_id res chain seq x y z
N MET A 1 25.98 23.17 -8.90
CA MET A 1 25.29 22.35 -7.88
C MET A 1 24.51 21.25 -8.59
N THR A 2 24.98 20.00 -8.48
CA THR A 2 24.41 18.83 -9.16
C THR A 2 23.01 18.53 -8.59
N ARG A 3 21.97 18.62 -9.45
CA ARG A 3 20.60 18.20 -9.10
C ARG A 3 20.67 16.73 -8.65
N ARG A 4 20.49 16.45 -7.35
CA ARG A 4 20.30 15.08 -6.90
C ARG A 4 19.00 14.57 -7.55
N PRO A 5 19.03 13.50 -8.37
CA PRO A 5 17.80 12.91 -8.87
C PRO A 5 16.93 12.56 -7.65
N GLY A 6 15.71 13.11 -7.59
CA GLY A 6 14.77 12.82 -6.51
C GLY A 6 14.63 11.30 -6.39
N LEU A 7 14.89 10.78 -5.20
CA LEU A 7 15.00 9.34 -4.99
C LEU A 7 13.70 8.65 -5.44
N PRO A 8 13.75 7.41 -5.95
CA PRO A 8 12.58 6.67 -6.45
C PRO A 8 11.46 6.42 -5.41
N ILE A 9 11.60 6.97 -4.20
CA ILE A 9 10.76 6.81 -3.00
C ILE A 9 9.84 8.01 -2.70
N ASP A 10 9.90 9.16 -3.41
CA ASP A 10 9.07 10.33 -3.04
C ASP A 10 7.55 10.11 -3.18
N GLU A 11 7.13 9.06 -3.88
CA GLU A 11 5.72 8.63 -3.90
C GLU A 11 5.27 8.03 -2.55
N PHE A 12 6.18 7.36 -1.85
CA PHE A 12 5.96 6.72 -0.55
C PHE A 12 6.10 7.69 0.62
N PHE A 13 7.15 8.52 0.66
CA PHE A 13 7.37 9.50 1.75
C PHE A 13 6.47 10.74 1.64
N ALA A 14 5.40 10.65 0.86
CA ALA A 14 4.41 11.69 0.79
C ALA A 14 3.52 11.70 2.05
N PRO A 15 2.93 12.86 2.41
CA PRO A 15 2.12 12.99 3.62
C PRO A 15 0.91 12.04 3.66
N LEU A 16 0.27 11.76 2.52
CA LEU A 16 -0.91 10.89 2.46
C LEU A 16 -0.60 9.41 2.74
N PRO A 17 0.39 8.76 2.10
CA PRO A 17 0.81 7.42 2.48
C PRO A 17 1.31 7.32 3.92
N LEU A 18 2.05 8.32 4.42
CA LEU A 18 2.48 8.35 5.82
C LEU A 18 1.29 8.46 6.79
N LEU A 19 0.27 9.25 6.44
CA LEU A 19 -0.97 9.32 7.20
C LEU A 19 -1.71 7.99 7.17
N ALA A 20 -1.76 7.29 6.03
CA ALA A 20 -2.35 5.95 5.95
C ALA A 20 -1.60 4.95 6.85
N VAL A 21 -0.26 5.00 6.89
CA VAL A 21 0.55 4.20 7.83
C VAL A 21 0.26 4.59 9.29
N GLY A 22 0.13 5.88 9.58
CA GLY A 22 -0.20 6.37 10.91
C GLY A 22 -1.58 5.89 11.37
N VAL A 23 -2.58 5.94 10.48
CA VAL A 23 -3.92 5.40 10.73
C VAL A 23 -3.84 3.88 10.96
N LEU A 24 -3.07 3.15 10.14
CA LEU A 24 -2.90 1.72 10.29
C LEU A 24 -2.25 1.36 11.63
N ALA A 25 -1.15 2.04 11.99
CA ALA A 25 -0.44 1.83 13.23
C ALA A 25 -1.33 2.12 14.45
N LEU A 26 -2.03 3.26 14.44
CA LEU A 26 -2.97 3.62 15.50
C LEU A 26 -4.12 2.63 15.60
N ASN A 27 -4.69 2.23 14.46
CA ASN A 27 -5.80 1.27 14.43
C ASN A 27 -5.39 -0.10 14.98
N ASP A 28 -4.26 -0.62 14.52
CA ASP A 28 -3.85 -1.98 14.85
C ASP A 28 -3.24 -2.11 16.25
N HIS A 29 -2.62 -1.05 16.78
CA HIS A 29 -1.98 -1.10 18.10
C HIS A 29 -2.81 -0.49 19.22
N VAL A 30 -3.75 0.41 18.90
CA VAL A 30 -4.52 1.13 19.92
C VAL A 30 -6.01 0.82 19.83
N LEU A 31 -6.59 0.72 18.64
CA LEU A 31 -8.06 0.55 18.52
C LEU A 31 -8.47 -0.93 18.55
N LYS A 32 -7.75 -1.82 17.87
CA LYS A 32 -8.03 -3.26 17.91
C LYS A 32 -7.86 -3.79 19.34
N GLY A 33 -8.92 -4.41 19.87
CA GLY A 33 -8.93 -4.99 21.23
C GLY A 33 -9.17 -4.00 22.37
N SER A 34 -9.23 -2.69 22.10
CA SER A 34 -9.50 -1.67 23.14
C SER A 34 -10.97 -1.60 23.60
N GLY A 35 -11.89 -2.21 22.85
CA GLY A 35 -13.33 -2.09 23.07
C GLY A 35 -13.96 -0.76 22.63
N LEU A 36 -13.16 0.20 22.14
CA LEU A 36 -13.65 1.51 21.68
C LEU A 36 -14.41 1.43 20.35
N LEU A 37 -14.03 0.49 19.49
CA LEU A 37 -14.68 0.24 18.20
C LEU A 37 -14.95 -1.27 18.02
N PRO A 38 -16.04 -1.65 17.34
CA PRO A 38 -16.25 -3.04 16.96
C PRO A 38 -15.10 -3.55 16.07
N GLY A 39 -14.65 -4.79 16.30
CA GLY A 39 -13.53 -5.38 15.56
C GLY A 39 -13.69 -5.33 14.03
N TRP A 40 -14.92 -5.52 13.53
CA TRP A 40 -15.23 -5.45 12.10
C TRP A 40 -15.01 -4.06 11.48
N VAL A 41 -15.17 -2.97 12.25
CA VAL A 41 -14.90 -1.60 11.78
C VAL A 41 -13.39 -1.39 11.67
N THR A 42 -12.63 -1.84 12.67
CA THR A 42 -11.16 -1.73 12.66
C THR A 42 -10.51 -2.60 11.59
N GLY A 43 -11.11 -3.73 11.23
CA GLY A 43 -10.69 -4.55 10.08
C GLY A 43 -10.82 -3.79 8.77
N LYS A 44 -12.01 -3.25 8.48
CA LYS A 44 -12.28 -2.52 7.23
C LYS A 44 -11.46 -1.25 7.08
N LEU A 45 -11.21 -0.52 8.16
CA LEU A 45 -10.32 0.64 8.14
C LEU A 45 -8.89 0.25 7.77
N SER A 46 -8.41 -0.87 8.30
CA SER A 46 -7.10 -1.43 7.94
C SER A 46 -7.05 -1.79 6.47
N ASP A 47 -8.08 -2.45 5.92
CA ASP A 47 -8.12 -2.83 4.51
C ASP A 47 -8.14 -1.62 3.58
N LEU A 48 -8.94 -0.60 3.90
CA LEU A 48 -9.00 0.65 3.14
C LEU A 48 -7.65 1.37 3.16
N ALA A 49 -7.03 1.51 4.33
CA ALA A 49 -5.72 2.14 4.48
C ALA A 49 -4.65 1.35 3.72
N GLY A 50 -4.64 0.02 3.90
CA GLY A 50 -3.72 -0.91 3.25
C GLY A 50 -3.83 -0.88 1.73
N LEU A 51 -5.03 -0.96 1.17
CA LEU A 51 -5.24 -0.94 -0.29
C LEU A 51 -4.95 0.42 -0.93
N PHE A 52 -5.05 1.52 -0.18
CA PHE A 52 -4.56 2.81 -0.66
C PHE A 52 -3.03 2.89 -0.65
N PHE A 53 -2.41 2.44 0.45
CA PHE A 53 -0.99 2.58 0.73
C PHE A 53 -0.10 1.59 -0.02
N PHE A 54 -0.42 0.31 0.06
CA PHE A 54 0.41 -0.80 -0.37
C PHE A 54 0.82 -0.76 -1.85
N PRO A 55 -0.04 -0.41 -2.83
CA PRO A 55 0.41 -0.36 -4.23
C PRO A 55 1.39 0.80 -4.49
N LEU A 56 1.27 1.90 -3.74
CA LEU A 56 2.22 3.02 -3.81
C LEU A 56 3.58 2.62 -3.22
N PHE A 57 3.56 1.95 -2.06
CA PHE A 57 4.76 1.38 -1.45
C PHE A 57 5.44 0.36 -2.37
N LEU A 58 4.68 -0.60 -2.91
CA LEU A 58 5.21 -1.62 -3.80
C LEU A 58 5.83 -1.02 -5.06
N SER A 59 5.17 -0.03 -5.69
CA SER A 59 5.75 0.70 -6.82
C SER A 59 7.07 1.39 -6.43
N ALA A 60 7.12 2.07 -5.28
CA ALA A 60 8.33 2.75 -4.81
C ALA A 60 9.46 1.76 -4.50
N LEU A 61 9.15 0.66 -3.80
CA LEU A 61 10.10 -0.39 -3.44
C LEU A 61 10.71 -1.05 -4.67
N VAL A 62 9.89 -1.42 -5.67
CA VAL A 62 10.39 -1.97 -6.94
C VAL A 62 11.33 -0.97 -7.62
N GLY A 63 11.01 0.34 -7.59
CA GLY A 63 11.89 1.37 -8.14
C GLY A 63 13.22 1.50 -7.41
N LEU A 64 13.20 1.38 -6.08
CA LEU A 64 14.39 1.40 -5.25
C LEU A 64 15.29 0.18 -5.53
N VAL A 65 14.72 -1.02 -5.55
CA VAL A 65 15.46 -2.28 -5.78
C VAL A 65 16.01 -2.36 -7.20
N THR A 66 15.18 -2.04 -8.21
CA THR A 66 15.60 -2.12 -9.62
C THR A 66 16.41 -0.90 -10.08
N ARG A 67 16.51 0.15 -9.23
CA ARG A 67 17.08 1.45 -9.58
C ARG A 67 16.46 2.08 -10.83
N ARG A 68 15.19 1.79 -11.12
CA ARG A 68 14.46 2.30 -12.28
C ARG A 68 13.49 3.42 -11.89
N PRO A 69 13.32 4.43 -12.76
CA PRO A 69 12.35 5.50 -12.53
C PRO A 69 10.94 4.94 -12.42
N ALA A 70 10.11 5.65 -11.68
CA ALA A 70 8.71 5.31 -11.53
C ALA A 70 7.97 5.51 -12.87
N THR A 71 7.19 4.50 -13.26
CA THR A 71 6.43 4.52 -14.51
C THR A 71 4.97 4.21 -14.25
N ARG A 72 4.11 4.68 -15.14
CA ARG A 72 2.67 4.36 -15.10
C ARG A 72 2.43 2.86 -15.14
N ARG A 73 3.19 2.11 -15.95
CA ARG A 73 3.09 0.64 -16.03
C ARG A 73 3.41 -0.02 -14.69
N ARG A 74 4.46 0.42 -14.01
CA ARG A 74 4.82 -0.11 -12.68
C ARG A 74 3.72 0.14 -11.65
N LEU A 75 3.13 1.34 -11.66
CA LEU A 75 2.03 1.67 -10.76
C LEU A 75 0.78 0.83 -11.03
N VAL A 76 0.43 0.60 -12.30
CA VAL A 76 -0.68 -0.29 -12.68
C VAL A 76 -0.41 -1.72 -12.21
N LEU A 77 0.79 -2.25 -12.45
CA LEU A 77 1.16 -3.59 -12.00
C LEU A 77 1.10 -3.72 -10.49
N ALA A 78 1.55 -2.70 -9.75
CA ALA A 78 1.45 -2.69 -8.29
C ALA A 78 -0.01 -2.69 -7.82
N CYS A 79 -0.90 -1.91 -8.44
CA CYS A 79 -2.32 -1.91 -8.11
C CYS A 79 -2.99 -3.26 -8.41
N LEU A 80 -2.69 -3.85 -9.58
CA LEU A 80 -3.23 -5.16 -9.97
C LEU A 80 -2.75 -6.26 -9.03
N PHE A 81 -1.45 -6.31 -8.75
CA PHE A 81 -0.88 -7.29 -7.82
C PHE A 81 -1.52 -7.18 -6.43
N THR A 82 -1.65 -5.94 -5.93
CA THR A 82 -2.28 -5.68 -4.63
C THR A 82 -3.73 -6.12 -4.60
N GLY A 83 -4.53 -5.70 -5.59
CA GLY A 83 -5.95 -6.03 -5.64
C GLY A 83 -6.22 -7.52 -5.82
N LEU A 84 -5.46 -8.19 -6.68
CA LEU A 84 -5.57 -9.63 -6.88
C LEU A 84 -5.16 -10.39 -5.62
N GLY A 85 -4.04 -10.02 -4.99
CA GLY A 85 -3.60 -10.64 -3.74
C GLY A 85 -4.65 -10.50 -2.64
N PHE A 86 -5.19 -9.30 -2.45
CA PHE A 86 -6.25 -9.05 -1.48
C PHE A 86 -7.52 -9.84 -1.77
N ALA A 87 -8.02 -9.80 -3.02
CA ALA A 87 -9.23 -10.53 -3.40
C ALA A 87 -9.06 -12.05 -3.21
N LEU A 88 -7.89 -12.61 -3.54
CA LEU A 88 -7.60 -14.02 -3.33
C LEU A 88 -7.58 -14.39 -1.85
N LEU A 89 -7.01 -13.55 -0.99
CA LEU A 89 -7.03 -13.78 0.47
C LEU A 89 -8.46 -13.78 1.02
N GLN A 90 -9.29 -12.84 0.58
CA GLN A 90 -10.68 -12.73 1.04
C GLN A 90 -11.59 -13.83 0.49
N LEU A 91 -11.35 -14.32 -0.73
CA LEU A 91 -12.26 -15.25 -1.41
C LEU A 91 -11.82 -16.72 -1.39
N SER A 92 -10.55 -17.02 -1.10
CA SER A 92 -10.01 -18.37 -1.23
C SER A 92 -9.37 -18.87 0.05
N ALA A 93 -10.09 -19.75 0.76
CA ALA A 93 -9.60 -20.42 1.97
C ALA A 93 -8.22 -21.08 1.81
N PRO A 94 -7.92 -21.83 0.72
CA PRO A 94 -6.60 -22.42 0.55
C PRO A 94 -5.49 -21.36 0.36
N VAL A 95 -5.79 -20.23 -0.27
CA VAL A 95 -4.81 -19.13 -0.41
C VAL A 95 -4.54 -18.47 0.94
N ALA A 96 -5.59 -18.20 1.72
CA ALA A 96 -5.44 -17.66 3.07
C ALA A 96 -4.63 -18.60 3.97
N ALA A 97 -4.91 -19.91 3.92
CA ALA A 97 -4.15 -20.91 4.67
C ALA A 97 -2.66 -20.98 4.24
N ALA A 98 -2.41 -20.98 2.93
CA ALA A 98 -1.03 -20.96 2.40
C ALA A 98 -0.28 -19.69 2.82
N TYR A 99 -0.95 -18.53 2.78
CA TYR A 99 -0.37 -17.27 3.24
C TYR A 99 -0.01 -17.31 4.73
N LEU A 100 -0.91 -17.80 5.59
CA LEU A 100 -0.65 -17.96 7.01
C LEU A 100 0.51 -18.93 7.28
N TRP A 101 0.61 -20.01 6.52
CA TRP A 101 1.72 -20.95 6.63
C TRP A 101 3.07 -20.29 6.29
N VAL A 102 3.14 -19.59 5.15
CA VAL A 102 4.35 -18.84 4.75
C VAL A 102 4.70 -17.77 5.78
N HIS A 103 3.71 -17.02 6.26
CA HIS A 103 3.91 -15.99 7.27
C HIS A 103 4.52 -16.57 8.55
N ARG A 104 3.98 -17.67 9.06
CA ARG A 104 4.52 -18.34 10.26
C ARG A 104 5.94 -18.86 10.06
N ALA A 105 6.27 -19.34 8.87
CA ALA A 105 7.60 -19.84 8.55
C ALA A 105 8.65 -18.73 8.45
N LEU A 106 8.32 -17.62 7.80
CA LEU A 106 9.25 -16.51 7.55
C LEU A 106 9.32 -15.50 8.71
N PHE A 107 8.23 -15.36 9.46
CA PHE A 107 8.04 -14.33 10.46
C PHE A 107 7.54 -14.89 11.81
N PRO A 108 8.22 -15.88 12.40
CA PRO A 108 7.75 -16.53 13.62
C PRO A 108 7.66 -15.59 14.83
N PHE A 109 8.40 -14.48 14.81
CA PHE A 109 8.46 -13.50 15.91
C PHE A 109 7.37 -12.42 15.85
N LEU A 110 6.60 -12.33 14.76
CA LEU A 110 5.62 -11.25 14.52
C LEU A 110 4.23 -11.54 15.10
N GLY A 111 4.08 -12.58 15.92
CA GLY A 111 2.83 -12.96 16.56
C GLY A 111 1.82 -13.62 15.61
N PRO A 112 0.67 -14.07 16.14
CA PRO A 112 -0.36 -14.69 15.33
C PRO A 112 -1.03 -13.64 14.44
N LEU A 113 -1.04 -13.92 13.13
CA LEU A 113 -1.80 -13.17 12.15
C LEU A 113 -3.14 -13.89 11.92
N ASP A 114 -4.24 -13.14 12.00
CA ASP A 114 -5.58 -13.66 11.71
C ASP A 114 -6.07 -13.06 10.39
N VAL A 115 -6.48 -13.92 9.46
CA VAL A 115 -7.08 -13.54 8.18
C VAL A 115 -8.50 -14.05 8.19
N THR A 116 -9.44 -13.18 8.53
CA THR A 116 -10.86 -13.48 8.45
C THR A 116 -11.34 -13.24 7.02
N GLN A 117 -12.01 -14.24 6.44
CA GLN A 117 -12.55 -14.15 5.09
C GLN A 117 -13.92 -13.50 5.12
N ASP A 118 -14.03 -12.30 4.53
CA ASP A 118 -15.29 -11.58 4.39
C ASP A 118 -15.34 -10.91 3.01
N ALA A 119 -16.35 -11.32 2.21
CA ALA A 119 -16.55 -10.78 0.87
C ALA A 119 -16.93 -9.29 0.87
N THR A 120 -17.46 -8.77 1.99
CA THR A 120 -17.79 -7.34 2.12
C THR A 120 -16.54 -6.46 2.18
N ASP A 121 -15.37 -7.04 2.50
CA ASP A 121 -14.10 -6.31 2.50
C ASP A 121 -13.62 -6.00 1.08
N LEU A 122 -14.19 -6.62 0.04
CA LEU A 122 -13.93 -6.26 -1.37
C LEU A 122 -14.31 -4.81 -1.68
N VAL A 123 -15.16 -4.17 -0.87
CA VAL A 123 -15.43 -2.72 -0.95
C VAL A 123 -14.12 -1.92 -0.84
N ALA A 124 -13.13 -2.43 -0.12
CA ALA A 124 -11.84 -1.76 0.04
C ALA A 124 -11.04 -1.68 -1.27
N LEU A 125 -11.32 -2.52 -2.27
CA LEU A 125 -10.73 -2.42 -3.62
C LEU A 125 -11.02 -1.06 -4.30
N SER A 126 -12.06 -0.35 -3.86
CA SER A 126 -12.36 1.02 -4.30
C SER A 126 -11.23 2.01 -4.03
N MET A 127 -10.30 1.69 -3.11
CA MET A 127 -9.11 2.52 -2.83
C MET A 127 -8.03 2.40 -3.91
N LEU A 128 -8.02 1.34 -4.72
CA LEU A 128 -7.01 1.14 -5.77
C LEU A 128 -7.07 2.20 -6.87
N PRO A 129 -8.25 2.57 -7.43
CA PRO A 129 -8.36 3.74 -8.30
C PRO A 129 -7.81 5.02 -7.67
N LEU A 130 -8.09 5.27 -6.39
CA LEU A 130 -7.61 6.45 -5.68
C LEU A 130 -6.08 6.46 -5.53
N ALA A 131 -5.50 5.31 -5.15
CA ALA A 131 -4.06 5.12 -5.08
C ALA A 131 -3.41 5.35 -6.45
N TYR A 132 -3.97 4.78 -7.50
CA TYR A 132 -3.48 4.97 -8.86
C TYR A 132 -3.56 6.43 -9.32
N LEU A 133 -4.68 7.12 -9.09
CA LEU A 133 -4.84 8.53 -9.44
C LEU A 133 -3.83 9.41 -8.69
N TYR A 134 -3.62 9.13 -7.40
CA TYR A 134 -2.65 9.81 -6.57
C TYR A 134 -1.21 9.61 -7.09
N GLY A 135 -0.79 8.36 -7.31
CA GLY A 135 0.53 8.03 -7.85
C GLY A 135 0.75 8.62 -9.24
N ARG A 136 -0.27 8.59 -10.11
CA ARG A 136 -0.20 9.20 -11.45
C ARG A 136 0.03 10.71 -11.39
N ARG A 137 -0.67 11.43 -10.51
CA ARG A 137 -0.47 12.88 -10.31
C ARG A 137 0.94 13.18 -9.81
N ARG A 138 1.50 12.35 -8.93
CA ARG A 138 2.88 12.48 -8.44
C ARG A 138 3.90 12.29 -9.56
N LEU A 139 3.73 11.27 -10.40
CA LEU A 139 4.56 11.03 -11.58
C LEU A 139 4.56 12.23 -12.53
N GLN A 140 3.38 12.76 -12.85
CA GLN A 140 3.24 13.93 -13.74
C GLN A 140 3.90 15.17 -13.17
N ARG A 141 3.75 15.43 -11.86
CA ARG A 141 4.41 16.57 -11.18
C ARG A 141 5.93 16.46 -11.21
N ARG A 142 6.47 15.24 -11.10
CA ARG A 142 7.92 14.98 -11.22
C ARG A 142 8.44 15.27 -12.62
N GLN A 143 7.75 14.78 -13.66
CA GLN A 143 8.10 15.04 -15.06
C GLN A 143 8.12 16.54 -15.35
N ARG A 144 7.07 17.27 -14.97
CA ARG A 144 7.02 18.74 -15.14
C ARG A 144 8.13 19.49 -14.42
N ARG A 145 8.52 19.05 -13.21
CA ARG A 145 9.66 19.65 -12.48
C ARG A 145 11.01 19.36 -13.14
N ALA A 146 11.15 18.20 -13.79
CA ALA A 146 12.36 17.88 -14.53
C ALA A 146 12.49 18.74 -15.81
N GLU A 147 11.37 19.03 -16.47
CA GLU A 147 11.29 19.84 -17.69
C GLU A 147 11.32 21.36 -17.45
N ALA A 148 11.03 21.84 -16.23
CA ALA A 148 11.04 23.27 -15.92
C ALA A 148 12.46 23.88 -16.08
N PRO A 149 12.60 24.98 -16.85
CA PRO A 149 13.86 25.69 -17.01
C PRO A 149 14.41 26.10 -15.64
N SER A 150 15.72 25.95 -15.44
CA SER A 150 16.39 26.57 -14.29
C SER A 150 16.20 28.08 -14.40
N ALA A 151 15.37 28.64 -13.52
CA ALA A 151 15.25 30.09 -13.38
C ALA A 151 16.65 30.67 -13.12
N PRO A 152 17.05 31.73 -13.84
CA PRO A 152 18.35 32.36 -13.70
C PRO A 152 18.57 32.98 -12.32
#